data_AF-A0AAF0PRC7-F1
#
_entry.id   AF-A0AAF0PRC7-F1
#
_cell.length_a   1.000
_cell.length_b   1.000
_cell.length_c   1.000
_cell.angle_alpha   90.00
_cell.angle_beta   90.00
_cell.angle_gamma   90.00
#
_symmetry.space_group_name_H-M   'P 1'
#
loop_
_entity.id
_entity.type
_entity.pdbx_description
1 polymer ?
#
loop_
_entity_poly.entity_id
_entity_poly.type
_entity_poly.pdbx_seq_one_letter_code
_entity_poly.pdbx_strand_id
1 'polypeptide(L)' 'MTTTRVRDFMRMNPPKFHGLKVDEDPQEFIEGIHKIVNIMGVTLVEKAYLAIYQLKGVAQVWYDQWKRERALDAGPLD' A
#
# COMPACT_ATOMS: atom_id res chain seq x y z
N MET A 1 8.18 20.20 3.89
CA MET A 1 6.70 20.07 3.97
C MET A 1 6.24 18.61 3.89
N THR A 2 6.78 17.81 2.98
CA THR A 2 6.41 16.40 2.77
C THR A 2 6.59 15.48 4.00
N THR A 3 7.67 15.63 4.77
CA THR A 3 7.91 14.84 5.99
C THR A 3 6.88 15.07 7.09
N THR A 4 6.40 16.32 7.26
CA THR A 4 5.33 16.65 8.20
C THR A 4 4.02 15.96 7.81
N ARG A 5 3.65 16.00 6.52
CA ARG A 5 2.43 15.37 6.03
C ARG A 5 2.43 13.86 6.17
N VAL A 6 3.54 13.18 5.88
CA VAL A 6 3.66 11.73 6.09
C VAL A 6 3.46 11.38 7.56
N ARG A 7 4.06 12.14 8.49
CA ARG A 7 3.89 11.95 9.93
C ARG A 7 2.44 12.15 10.37
N ASP A 8 1.78 13.21 9.90
CA ASP A 8 0.40 13.51 10.25
C ASP A 8 -0.55 12.43 9.71
N PHE A 9 -0.30 11.96 8.49
CA PHE A 9 -1.01 10.84 7.89
C PHE A 9 -0.87 9.56 8.72
N MET A 10 0.33 9.20 9.16
CA MET A 10 0.54 8.03 10.03
C MET A 10 -0.20 8.14 11.37
N ARG A 11 -0.31 9.36 11.94
CA ARG A 11 -1.05 9.60 13.19
C ARG A 11 -2.57 9.43 13.04
N MET A 12 -3.09 9.50 11.81
CA MET A 12 -4.51 9.22 11.52
C MET A 12 -4.80 7.73 11.35
N ASN A 13 -3.80 6.86 11.58
CA ASN A 13 -3.92 5.41 11.52
C ASN A 13 -4.57 4.90 10.20
N PRO A 14 -3.93 5.16 9.06
CA PRO A 14 -4.49 4.82 7.76
C PRO A 14 -4.66 3.30 7.62
N PRO A 15 -5.67 2.85 6.86
CA PRO A 15 -5.84 1.43 6.61
C PRO A 15 -4.59 0.87 5.92
N LYS A 16 -4.33 -0.42 6.13
CA LYS A 16 -3.25 -1.14 5.47
C LYS A 16 -3.88 -2.09 4.46
N PHE A 17 -3.28 -2.18 3.29
CA PHE A 17 -3.65 -3.14 2.27
C PHE A 17 -2.51 -4.14 2.14
N HIS A 18 -2.79 -5.43 2.32
CA HIS A 18 -1.76 -6.46 2.17
C HIS A 18 -1.84 -7.10 0.79
N GLY A 19 -3.01 -7.05 0.14
CA GLY A 19 -3.23 -7.56 -1.21
C GLY A 19 -3.01 -9.07 -1.32
N LEU A 20 -3.06 -9.78 -0.20
CA LEU A 20 -2.80 -11.22 -0.09
C LEU A 20 -4.03 -12.02 0.37
N LYS A 21 -4.99 -11.36 1.03
CA LYS A 21 -6.13 -12.05 1.60
C LYS A 21 -7.35 -11.87 0.71
N VAL A 22 -8.08 -12.96 0.49
CA VAL A 22 -9.28 -12.97 -0.38
C VAL A 22 -10.44 -12.17 0.21
N ASP A 23 -10.41 -11.91 1.52
CA ASP A 23 -11.40 -11.14 2.27
C ASP A 23 -11.05 -9.65 2.38
N GLU A 24 -9.87 -9.21 1.93
CA GLU A 24 -9.58 -7.78 1.85
C GLU A 24 -10.37 -7.15 0.70
N ASP A 25 -11.28 -6.23 1.02
CA ASP A 25 -11.95 -5.40 0.03
C ASP A 25 -11.03 -4.24 -0.40
N PRO A 26 -10.55 -4.19 -1.66
CA PRO A 26 -9.74 -3.09 -2.15
C PRO A 26 -10.48 -1.74 -2.11
N GLN A 27 -11.81 -1.75 -2.20
CA GLN A 27 -12.64 -0.55 -2.21
C GLN A 27 -12.65 0.12 -0.83
N GLU A 28 -12.81 -0.64 0.26
CA GLU A 28 -12.75 -0.12 1.63
C GLU A 28 -11.40 0.53 1.94
N PHE A 29 -10.31 -0.06 1.45
CA PHE A 29 -8.99 0.54 1.57
C PHE A 29 -8.90 1.89 0.84
N ILE A 30 -9.34 1.94 -0.42
CA ILE A 30 -9.33 3.18 -1.22
C ILE A 30 -10.16 4.27 -0.56
N GLU A 31 -11.36 3.95 -0.10
CA GLU A 31 -12.26 4.89 0.56
C GLU A 31 -11.69 5.42 1.88
N GLY A 32 -11.09 4.55 2.69
CA GLY A 32 -10.43 4.93 3.94
C GLY A 32 -9.26 5.89 3.72
N ILE A 33 -8.40 5.60 2.74
CA ILE A 33 -7.30 6.49 2.37
C ILE A 33 -7.84 7.82 1.83
N HIS A 34 -8.86 7.78 0.96
CA HIS A 34 -9.46 8.97 0.37
C HIS A 34 -10.06 9.91 1.42
N LYS A 35 -10.74 9.36 2.42
CA LYS A 35 -11.28 10.12 3.56
C LYS A 35 -10.18 10.85 4.33
N ILE A 36 -9.07 10.18 4.62
CA ILE A 36 -7.94 10.77 5.36
C ILE A 36 -7.32 11.92 4.56
N VAL A 37 -6.98 11.69 3.29
CA VAL A 37 -6.31 12.73 2.48
C VAL A 37 -7.22 13.95 2.23
N ASN A 38 -8.54 13.75 2.18
CA ASN A 38 -9.49 14.86 2.08
C ASN A 38 -9.57 15.66 3.39
N ILE A 39 -9.61 14.99 4.56
CA ILE A 39 -9.58 15.68 5.87
C ILE A 39 -8.29 16.48 6.04
N MET A 40 -7.15 15.95 5.60
CA MET A 40 -5.86 16.62 5.72
C MET A 40 -5.68 17.83 4.78
N GLY A 41 -6.55 17.97 3.76
CA GLY A 41 -6.45 19.03 2.75
C GLY A 41 -5.15 18.99 1.95
N VAL A 42 -4.67 17.80 1.59
CA VAL A 42 -3.40 17.65 0.86
C VAL A 42 -3.55 17.86 -0.66
N THR A 43 -2.50 18.40 -1.27
CA THR A 43 -2.38 18.60 -2.71
C THR A 43 -2.23 17.28 -3.48
N LEU A 44 -2.41 17.30 -4.81
CA LEU A 44 -2.23 16.12 -5.65
C LEU A 44 -0.81 15.52 -5.54
N VAL A 45 0.21 16.38 -5.46
CA VAL A 45 1.61 15.97 -5.30
C VAL A 45 1.82 15.26 -3.95
N GLU A 46 1.28 15.81 -2.87
CA GLU A 46 1.34 15.18 -1.55
C GLU A 46 0.57 13.85 -1.52
N LYS A 47 -0.59 13.74 -2.20
CA LYS A 47 -1.32 12.46 -2.35
C LYS A 47 -0.45 11.40 -3.01
N ALA A 48 0.31 11.74 -4.06
CA ALA A 48 1.23 10.80 -4.71
C ALA A 48 2.34 10.32 -3.75
N TYR A 49 2.94 11.22 -2.96
CA TYR A 49 3.94 10.82 -1.96
C TYR A 49 3.38 9.92 -0.86
N LEU A 50 2.14 10.17 -0.40
CA LEU A 50 1.48 9.31 0.58
C LEU A 50 1.17 7.93 0.00
N ALA A 51 0.75 7.85 -1.27
CA ALA A 51 0.54 6.59 -1.98
C ALA A 51 1.85 5.78 -2.11
N ILE A 52 2.95 6.43 -2.50
CA ILE A 52 4.28 5.79 -2.55
C ILE A 52 4.68 5.25 -1.17
N TYR A 53 4.44 6.02 -0.11
CA TYR A 53 4.76 5.58 1.25
C TYR A 53 3.93 4.35 1.66
N GLN A 54 2.63 4.36 1.40
CA GLN A 54 1.74 3.22 1.69
C GLN A 54 2.13 1.97 0.92
N LEU A 55 2.42 2.11 -0.38
CA LEU A 55 2.74 0.98 -1.24
C LEU A 55 4.15 0.42 -1.03
N LYS A 56 5.04 1.12 -0.31
CA LYS A 56 6.41 0.66 -0.06
C LYS A 56 6.46 -0.72 0.62
N GLY A 57 5.59 -0.96 1.60
CA GLY A 57 5.51 -2.27 2.29
C GLY A 57 4.84 -3.35 1.44
N VAL A 58 3.80 -2.98 0.70
CA VAL A 58 3.02 -3.90 -0.16
C VAL A 58 3.84 -4.40 -1.33
N ALA A 59 4.63 -3.51 -1.95
CA ALA A 59 5.48 -3.86 -3.09
C ALA A 59 6.50 -4.95 -2.75
N GLN A 60 7.06 -4.94 -1.53
CA GLN A 60 7.97 -5.99 -1.08
C GLN A 60 7.24 -7.33 -0.94
N VAL A 61 6.06 -7.32 -0.31
CA VAL A 61 5.23 -8.51 -0.13
C VAL A 61 4.83 -9.14 -1.48
N TRP A 62 4.41 -8.32 -2.43
CA TRP A 62 4.09 -8.77 -3.79
C TRP A 62 5.30 -9.34 -4.53
N TYR A 63 6.47 -8.71 -4.39
CA TYR A 63 7.69 -9.20 -5.03
C TYR A 63 8.11 -10.58 -4.49
N ASP A 64 8.07 -10.75 -3.17
CA ASP A 64 8.40 -12.03 -2.52
C ASP A 64 7.42 -13.13 -2.93
N GLN A 65 6.13 -12.79 -3.07
CA GLN A 65 5.10 -13.72 -3.53
C GLN A 65 5.34 -14.14 -4.99
N TRP A 66 5.51 -13.18 -5.89
CA TRP A 66 5.82 -13.45 -7.30
C TRP A 66 7.07 -14.34 -7.46
N LYS A 67 8.11 -14.10 -6.65
CA LYS A 67 9.32 -14.92 -6.66
C LYS A 67 9.06 -16.36 -6.23
N ARG A 68 8.22 -16.58 -5.21
CA ARG A 68 7.83 -17.92 -4.76
C ARG A 68 7.04 -18.66 -5.85
N GLU A 69 6.06 -18.01 -6.47
CA GLU A 69 5.27 -18.60 -7.55
C GLU A 69 6.15 -19.02 -8.73
N ARG A 70 7.10 -18.18 -9.15
CA ARG A 70 8.06 -18.55 -10.20
C ARG A 70 8.98 -19.72 -9.82
N ALA A 71 9.31 -19.88 -8.54
CA ALA A 71 10.11 -21.00 -8.08
C ALA A 71 9.30 -22.31 -8.03
N LEU A 72 7.99 -22.24 -7.81
CA LEU A 72 7.09 -23.39 -7.86
C LEU A 72 6.87 -23.89 -9.30
N ASP A 73 6.76 -22.97 -10.26
CA ASP A 73 6.59 -23.32 -11.68
C ASP A 73 7.85 -23.93 -12.31
N ALA A 74 9.02 -23.59 -11.78
CA ALA A 74 10.32 -24.10 -12.24
C ALA A 74 10.70 -25.43 -11.56
N GLY A 75 9.75 -26.38 -11.48
CA GLY A 75 9.92 -27.69 -10.82
C GLY A 75 11.23 -28.42 -11.17
N PRO A 76 11.62 -29.48 -10.41
CA PRO A 76 12.92 -30.11 -10.56
C PRO A 76 13.24 -30.42 -12.01
N LEU A 77 14.37 -29.93 -12.49
CA LEU A 77 14.91 -30.34 -13.78
C LEU A 77 15.41 -31.77 -13.59
N ASP A 78 14.61 -32.74 -14.03
CA ASP A 78 15.03 -34.13 -14.21
C ASP A 78 16.22 -34.24 -15.17
#